data_AF-A0A2S9S0B5-F1
#
_entry.id   AF-A0A2S9S0B5-F1
#
_cell.length_a   1.000
_cell.length_b   1.000
_cell.length_c   1.000
_cell.angle_alpha   90.00
_cell.angle_beta   90.00
_cell.angle_gamma   90.00
#
_symmetry.space_group_name_H-M   'P 1'
#
loop_
_entity.id
_entity.type
_entity.pdbx_description
1 polymer ?
#
loop_
_entity_poly.entity_id
_entity_poly.type
_entity_poly.pdbx_seq_one_letter_code
_entity_poly.pdbx_strand_id
1 'polypeptide(L)'
;MRTTKAELLELKQETESELEKLKLANELYQRNKKQAEEIEQWHKQADSITDELIEWHKLGADRSKSIELLSKQSEIDKPKLERYKQEIEEMIALFKKQKQDIQDIIDDANRASMAGSFKTQSDDINRKMKWADGFLIGSLLATAGISYWGFYTSFNAENLFLWGQFVAKATISLPLLIVAWIKAKERAYLFRMREDYAYKYSAAMAFEGYKKQIQEQDPELQQQLLQIAIDNLGKNPTSVFDKELQSTPLETIIEGVGKRIDQAIAKN
;
A
#
# COMPACT_ATOMS: atom_id res chain seq x y z
N MET A 1 -54.67 -113.15 -75.72
CA MET A 1 -54.84 -112.11 -74.69
C MET A 1 -53.51 -111.82 -73.99
N ARG A 2 -52.56 -111.09 -74.62
CA ARG A 2 -51.26 -110.76 -73.99
C ARG A 2 -50.80 -109.30 -74.17
N THR A 3 -51.61 -108.44 -74.80
CA THR A 3 -51.20 -107.08 -75.18
C THR A 3 -51.56 -106.00 -74.14
N THR A 4 -52.58 -106.22 -73.31
CA THR A 4 -53.08 -105.18 -72.39
C THR A 4 -52.20 -104.90 -71.16
N LYS A 5 -51.32 -105.82 -70.74
CA LYS A 5 -50.55 -105.66 -69.50
C LYS A 5 -49.24 -104.89 -69.68
N ALA A 6 -48.63 -104.96 -70.86
CA ALA A 6 -47.38 -104.27 -71.17
C ALA A 6 -47.62 -102.76 -71.40
N GLU A 7 -48.66 -102.41 -72.16
CA GLU A 7 -49.12 -101.03 -72.36
C GLU A 7 -49.53 -100.36 -71.03
N LEU A 8 -50.20 -101.10 -70.14
CA LEU A 8 -50.53 -100.62 -68.78
C LEU A 8 -49.29 -100.38 -67.90
N LEU A 9 -48.19 -101.10 -68.13
CA LEU A 9 -46.96 -100.96 -67.37
C LEU A 9 -46.15 -99.75 -67.85
N GLU A 10 -46.04 -99.56 -69.18
CA GLU A 10 -45.42 -98.37 -69.77
C GLU A 10 -46.18 -97.10 -69.40
N LEU A 11 -47.52 -97.11 -69.51
CA LEU A 11 -48.34 -95.97 -69.11
C LEU A 11 -48.16 -95.63 -67.62
N LYS A 12 -48.04 -96.65 -66.76
CA LYS A 12 -47.77 -96.45 -65.33
C LYS A 12 -46.40 -95.80 -65.11
N GLN A 13 -45.35 -96.29 -65.75
CA GLN A 13 -44.01 -95.72 -65.65
C GLN A 13 -43.96 -94.27 -66.18
N GLU A 14 -44.68 -93.99 -67.25
CA GLU A 14 -44.79 -92.63 -67.81
C GLU A 14 -45.55 -91.69 -66.86
N THR A 15 -46.65 -92.15 -66.25
CA THR A 15 -47.37 -91.38 -65.23
C THR A 15 -46.55 -91.15 -63.96
N GLU A 16 -45.73 -92.11 -63.54
CA GLU A 16 -44.81 -91.95 -62.40
C GLU A 16 -43.69 -90.96 -62.72
N SER A 17 -43.15 -90.99 -63.94
CA SER A 17 -42.15 -90.04 -64.45
C SER A 17 -42.69 -88.61 -64.53
N GLU A 18 -43.90 -88.43 -65.09
CA GLU A 18 -44.56 -87.13 -65.14
C GLU A 18 -44.93 -86.61 -63.75
N LEU A 19 -45.33 -87.49 -62.83
CA LEU A 19 -45.57 -87.13 -61.43
C LEU A 19 -44.28 -86.65 -60.74
N GLU A 20 -43.14 -87.31 -60.96
CA GLU A 20 -41.83 -86.88 -60.45
C GLU A 20 -41.40 -85.52 -61.02
N LYS A 21 -41.60 -85.28 -62.33
CA LYS A 21 -41.35 -83.97 -62.94
C LYS A 21 -42.24 -82.88 -62.35
N LEU A 22 -43.51 -83.19 -62.08
CA LEU A 22 -44.46 -82.27 -61.43
C LEU A 22 -44.06 -81.94 -59.99
N LYS A 23 -43.59 -82.92 -59.22
CA LYS A 23 -43.04 -82.69 -57.87
C LYS A 23 -41.82 -81.78 -57.93
N LEU A 24 -40.87 -82.08 -58.81
CA LEU A 24 -39.67 -81.27 -59.01
C LEU A 24 -40.02 -79.82 -59.42
N ALA A 25 -40.96 -79.66 -60.36
CA ALA A 25 -41.43 -78.35 -60.79
C ALA A 25 -42.08 -77.56 -59.64
N ASN A 26 -42.87 -78.23 -58.79
CA ASN A 26 -43.45 -77.61 -57.60
C ASN A 26 -42.37 -77.22 -56.57
N GLU A 27 -41.37 -78.08 -56.32
CA GLU A 27 -40.24 -77.75 -55.43
C GLU A 27 -39.45 -76.54 -55.93
N LEU A 28 -39.16 -76.49 -57.24
CA LEU A 28 -38.51 -75.34 -57.88
C LEU A 28 -39.37 -74.08 -57.79
N TYR A 29 -40.69 -74.20 -58.00
CA TYR A 29 -41.62 -73.10 -57.83
C TYR A 29 -41.62 -72.55 -56.39
N GLN A 30 -41.68 -73.41 -55.38
CA GLN A 30 -41.62 -72.98 -53.97
C GLN A 30 -40.27 -72.34 -53.62
N ARG A 31 -39.16 -72.87 -54.15
CA ARG A 31 -37.83 -72.28 -53.96
C ARG A 31 -37.73 -70.89 -54.59
N ASN A 32 -38.20 -70.74 -55.84
CA ASN A 32 -38.18 -69.46 -56.55
C ASN A 32 -39.10 -68.44 -55.87
N LYS A 33 -40.26 -68.88 -55.36
CA LYS A 33 -41.16 -68.03 -54.58
C LYS A 33 -40.48 -67.51 -53.32
N LYS A 34 -39.82 -68.40 -52.55
CA LYS A 34 -39.07 -68.01 -51.35
C LYS A 34 -37.92 -67.05 -51.67
N GLN A 35 -37.18 -67.29 -52.75
CA GLN A 35 -36.11 -66.38 -53.19
C GLN A 35 -36.66 -65.02 -53.61
N ALA A 36 -37.81 -64.97 -54.30
CA ALA A 36 -38.46 -63.71 -54.65
C ALA A 36 -38.90 -62.91 -53.40
N GLU A 37 -39.41 -63.60 -52.38
CA GLU A 37 -39.75 -62.99 -51.08
C GLU A 37 -38.50 -62.45 -50.35
N GLU A 38 -37.39 -63.19 -50.37
CA GLU A 38 -36.10 -62.74 -49.80
C GLU A 38 -35.55 -61.52 -50.55
N ILE A 39 -35.63 -61.50 -51.89
CA ILE A 39 -35.22 -60.36 -52.74
C ILE A 39 -36.07 -59.13 -52.43
N GLU A 40 -37.39 -59.28 -52.25
CA GLU A 40 -38.27 -58.16 -51.86
C GLU A 40 -37.89 -57.58 -50.50
N GLN A 41 -37.54 -58.43 -49.53
CA GLN A 41 -37.05 -58.00 -48.21
C GLN A 41 -35.72 -57.26 -48.31
N TRP A 42 -34.78 -57.76 -49.12
CA TRP A 42 -33.50 -57.10 -49.33
C TRP A 42 -33.66 -55.74 -50.02
N HIS A 43 -34.59 -55.62 -50.97
CA HIS A 43 -34.92 -54.33 -51.58
C HIS A 43 -35.44 -53.32 -50.55
N LYS A 44 -36.37 -53.72 -49.68
CA LYS A 44 -36.88 -52.84 -48.61
C LYS A 44 -35.78 -52.41 -47.64
N GLN A 45 -34.88 -53.32 -47.29
CA GLN A 45 -33.72 -53.00 -46.44
C GLN A 45 -32.74 -52.06 -47.15
N ALA A 46 -32.47 -52.28 -48.44
CA ALA A 46 -31.59 -51.42 -49.23
C ALA A 46 -32.16 -50.00 -49.36
N ASP A 47 -33.47 -49.85 -49.57
CA ASP A 47 -34.12 -48.54 -49.62
C ASP A 47 -34.01 -47.82 -48.26
N SER A 48 -34.29 -48.52 -47.15
CA SER A 48 -34.14 -47.97 -45.80
C SER A 48 -32.70 -47.50 -45.50
N ILE A 49 -31.70 -48.30 -45.89
CA ILE A 49 -30.29 -47.93 -45.73
C ILE A 49 -29.93 -46.73 -46.60
N THR A 50 -30.50 -46.65 -47.80
CA THR A 50 -30.26 -45.53 -48.72
C THR A 50 -30.83 -44.23 -48.16
N ASP A 51 -32.03 -44.28 -47.57
CA ASP A 51 -32.65 -43.14 -46.89
C ASP A 51 -31.82 -42.67 -45.69
N GLU A 52 -31.37 -43.61 -44.83
CA GLU A 52 -30.47 -43.29 -43.72
C GLU A 52 -29.16 -42.65 -44.21
N LEU A 53 -28.54 -43.18 -45.27
CA LEU A 53 -27.31 -42.63 -45.81
C LEU A 53 -27.48 -41.18 -46.31
N ILE A 54 -28.63 -40.87 -46.92
CA ILE A 54 -28.96 -39.51 -47.35
C ILE A 54 -29.10 -38.58 -46.14
N GLU A 55 -29.74 -39.03 -45.05
CA GLU A 55 -29.85 -38.25 -43.81
C GLU A 55 -28.47 -38.01 -43.17
N TRP A 56 -27.64 -39.05 -43.04
CA TRP A 56 -26.30 -38.94 -42.50
C TRP A 56 -25.41 -38.01 -43.32
N HIS A 57 -25.53 -38.04 -44.65
CA HIS A 57 -24.81 -37.11 -45.52
C HIS A 57 -25.24 -35.66 -45.28
N LYS A 58 -26.55 -35.38 -45.17
CA LYS A 58 -27.06 -34.03 -44.87
C LYS A 58 -26.58 -33.55 -43.51
N LEU A 59 -26.70 -34.38 -42.48
CA LEU A 59 -26.24 -34.09 -41.13
C LEU A 59 -24.73 -33.83 -41.08
N GLY A 60 -23.95 -34.63 -41.81
CA GLY A 60 -22.49 -34.45 -41.93
C GLY A 60 -22.12 -33.12 -42.57
N ALA A 61 -22.81 -32.74 -43.66
CA ALA A 61 -22.59 -31.46 -44.34
C ALA A 61 -22.90 -30.25 -43.42
N ASP A 62 -24.02 -30.29 -42.70
CA ASP A 62 -24.42 -29.22 -41.76
C ASP A 62 -23.45 -29.10 -40.58
N ARG A 63 -23.00 -30.23 -40.03
CA ARG A 63 -21.99 -30.25 -38.96
C ARG A 63 -20.65 -29.75 -39.45
N SER A 64 -20.21 -30.12 -40.65
CA SER A 64 -18.97 -29.62 -41.24
C SER A 64 -18.99 -28.10 -41.36
N LYS A 65 -20.11 -27.53 -41.80
CA LYS A 65 -20.28 -26.06 -41.90
C LYS A 65 -20.22 -25.38 -40.53
N SER A 66 -20.81 -26.00 -39.52
CA SER A 66 -20.77 -25.50 -38.14
C SER A 66 -19.36 -25.55 -37.55
N ILE A 67 -18.61 -26.64 -37.81
CA ILE A 67 -17.21 -26.79 -37.43
C ILE A 67 -16.34 -25.72 -38.11
N GLU A 68 -16.55 -25.46 -39.40
CA GLU A 68 -15.81 -24.43 -40.12
C GLU A 68 -16.07 -23.02 -39.54
N LEU A 69 -17.32 -22.70 -39.21
CA LEU A 69 -17.68 -21.44 -38.56
C LEU A 69 -17.03 -21.30 -37.18
N LEU A 70 -17.08 -22.35 -36.36
CA LEU A 70 -16.44 -22.37 -35.04
C LEU A 70 -14.91 -22.25 -35.15
N SER A 71 -14.29 -22.88 -36.16
CA SER A 71 -12.85 -22.76 -36.42
C SER A 71 -12.47 -21.32 -36.77
N LYS A 72 -13.22 -20.67 -37.69
CA LYS A 72 -12.99 -19.26 -38.05
C LYS A 72 -13.17 -18.33 -36.85
N GLN A 73 -14.21 -18.56 -36.05
CA GLN A 73 -14.45 -17.79 -34.84
C GLN A 73 -13.32 -17.97 -33.81
N SER A 74 -12.84 -19.20 -33.64
CA SER A 74 -11.71 -19.51 -32.75
C SER A 74 -10.42 -18.81 -33.21
N GLU A 75 -10.15 -18.76 -34.52
CA GLU A 75 -9.01 -18.02 -35.07
C GLU A 75 -9.11 -16.51 -34.80
N ILE A 76 -10.32 -15.94 -34.84
CA ILE A 76 -10.57 -14.52 -34.52
C ILE A 76 -10.43 -14.24 -33.02
N ASP A 77 -10.88 -15.16 -32.17
CA ASP A 77 -10.90 -14.94 -30.72
C ASP A 77 -9.54 -15.19 -30.06
N LYS A 78 -8.69 -16.04 -30.65
CA LYS A 78 -7.32 -16.29 -30.18
C LYS A 78 -6.48 -15.01 -29.99
N PRO A 79 -6.35 -14.09 -30.97
CA PRO A 79 -5.61 -12.85 -30.77
C PRO A 79 -6.29 -11.88 -29.81
N LYS A 80 -7.62 -11.90 -29.67
CA LYS A 80 -8.32 -11.09 -28.65
C LYS A 80 -7.98 -11.58 -27.25
N LEU A 81 -7.93 -12.90 -27.05
CA LEU A 81 -7.59 -13.51 -25.78
C LEU A 81 -6.17 -13.15 -25.34
N GLU A 82 -5.21 -13.18 -26.28
CA GLU A 82 -3.83 -12.74 -26.02
C GLU A 82 -3.75 -11.25 -25.69
N ARG A 83 -4.52 -10.39 -26.38
CA ARG A 83 -4.62 -8.97 -26.03
C ARG A 83 -5.20 -8.75 -24.63
N TYR A 84 -6.30 -9.42 -24.30
CA TYR A 84 -6.88 -9.31 -22.95
C TYR A 84 -5.92 -9.81 -21.87
N LYS A 85 -5.16 -10.86 -22.15
CA LYS A 85 -4.12 -11.34 -21.24
C LYS A 85 -3.04 -10.27 -21.03
N GLN A 86 -2.55 -9.64 -22.09
CA GLN A 86 -1.59 -8.54 -22.01
C GLN A 86 -2.16 -7.34 -21.23
N GLU A 87 -3.38 -6.91 -21.54
CA GLU A 87 -4.04 -5.79 -20.82
C GLU A 87 -4.21 -6.11 -19.33
N ILE A 88 -4.56 -7.34 -18.97
CA ILE A 88 -4.66 -7.77 -17.57
C ILE A 88 -3.29 -7.76 -16.89
N GLU A 89 -2.24 -8.26 -17.55
CA GLU A 89 -0.87 -8.24 -17.00
C GLU A 89 -0.38 -6.80 -16.78
N GLU A 90 -0.62 -5.89 -17.74
CA GLU A 90 -0.32 -4.46 -17.62
C GLU A 90 -1.11 -3.81 -16.48
N MET A 91 -2.40 -4.11 -16.36
CA MET A 91 -3.25 -3.58 -15.29
C MET A 91 -2.79 -4.08 -13.91
N ILE A 92 -2.38 -5.34 -13.78
CA ILE A 92 -1.79 -5.88 -12.55
C ILE A 92 -0.48 -5.14 -12.21
N ALA A 93 0.37 -4.87 -13.20
CA ALA A 93 1.61 -4.12 -12.99
C ALA A 93 1.33 -2.69 -12.53
N LEU A 94 0.37 -2.00 -13.15
CA LEU A 94 -0.08 -0.67 -12.76
C LEU A 94 -0.64 -0.65 -11.33
N PHE A 95 -1.48 -1.62 -10.97
CA PHE A 95 -2.02 -1.72 -9.62
C PHE A 95 -0.93 -1.95 -8.57
N LYS A 96 0.05 -2.81 -8.86
CA LYS A 96 1.20 -3.02 -7.97
C LYS A 96 1.99 -1.73 -7.78
N LYS A 97 2.24 -0.99 -8.87
CA LYS A 97 2.93 0.30 -8.83
C LYS A 97 2.15 1.33 -8.03
N GLN A 98 0.86 1.51 -8.31
CA GLN A 98 0.01 2.45 -7.58
C GLN A 98 -0.07 2.13 -6.09
N LYS A 99 -0.16 0.83 -5.73
CA LYS A 99 -0.12 0.41 -4.33
C LYS A 99 1.19 0.80 -3.66
N GLN A 100 2.32 0.63 -4.35
CA GLN A 100 3.62 1.05 -3.84
C GLN A 100 3.69 2.57 -3.67
N ASP A 101 3.27 3.33 -4.68
CA ASP A 101 3.26 4.80 -4.63
C ASP A 101 2.39 5.33 -3.48
N ILE A 102 1.21 4.72 -3.25
CA ILE A 102 0.33 5.06 -2.12
C ILE A 102 1.00 4.76 -0.78
N GLN A 103 1.67 3.61 -0.65
CA GLN A 103 2.38 3.27 0.57
C GLN A 103 3.52 4.26 0.86
N ASP A 104 4.30 4.60 -0.16
CA ASP A 104 5.38 5.58 -0.07
C ASP A 104 4.85 6.97 0.33
N ILE A 105 3.71 7.40 -0.23
CA ILE A 105 3.04 8.66 0.15
C ILE A 105 2.56 8.61 1.60
N ILE A 106 1.98 7.50 2.07
CA ILE A 106 1.52 7.35 3.46
C ILE A 106 2.71 7.43 4.42
N ASP A 107 3.82 6.78 4.09
CA ASP A 107 5.02 6.78 4.91
C ASP A 107 5.69 8.17 4.92
N ASP A 108 5.78 8.83 3.76
CA ASP A 108 6.26 10.21 3.66
C ASP A 108 5.34 11.21 4.36
N ALA A 109 4.02 11.05 4.27
CA ALA A 109 3.05 11.90 4.95
C ALA A 109 3.08 11.72 6.46
N ASN A 110 3.25 10.49 6.97
CA ASN A 110 3.41 10.24 8.40
C ASN A 110 4.72 10.85 8.92
N ARG A 111 5.82 10.68 8.18
CA ARG A 111 7.11 11.29 8.48
C ARG A 111 7.02 12.83 8.44
N ALA A 112 6.37 13.39 7.44
CA ALA A 112 6.20 14.83 7.28
C ALA A 112 5.20 15.43 8.28
N SER A 113 4.16 14.70 8.69
CA SER A 113 3.13 15.18 9.60
C SER A 113 3.65 15.22 11.05
N MET A 114 4.05 14.08 11.61
CA MET A 114 4.50 14.03 13.01
C MET A 114 5.87 14.66 13.20
N ALA A 115 6.88 14.26 12.41
CA ALA A 115 8.22 14.84 12.54
C ALA A 115 8.24 16.30 12.04
N GLY A 116 7.54 16.61 10.94
CA GLY A 116 7.49 17.98 10.43
C GLY A 116 6.80 18.98 11.37
N SER A 117 5.79 18.56 12.14
CA SER A 117 5.19 19.43 13.17
C SER A 117 6.18 19.77 14.29
N PHE A 118 6.94 18.79 14.79
CA PHE A 118 8.01 19.02 15.78
C PHE A 118 9.14 19.89 15.23
N LYS A 119 9.54 19.69 13.96
CA LYS A 119 10.53 20.54 13.28
C LYS A 119 10.03 21.97 13.16
N THR A 120 8.81 22.17 12.67
CA THR A 120 8.19 23.49 12.53
C THR A 120 8.13 24.22 13.87
N GLN A 121 7.75 23.50 14.94
CA GLN A 121 7.71 24.06 16.28
C GLN A 121 9.11 24.43 16.80
N SER A 122 10.12 23.58 16.61
CA SER A 122 11.52 23.89 16.93
C SER A 122 12.01 25.14 16.17
N ASP A 123 11.71 25.25 14.87
CA ASP A 123 12.10 26.37 14.03
C ASP A 123 11.39 27.68 14.42
N ASP A 124 10.10 27.62 14.79
CA ASP A 124 9.35 28.76 15.32
C ASP A 124 9.95 29.27 16.64
N ILE A 125 10.30 28.36 17.55
CA ILE A 125 10.96 28.69 18.82
C ILE A 125 12.34 29.29 18.56
N ASN A 126 13.11 28.73 17.62
CA ASN A 126 14.41 29.28 17.22
C ASN A 126 14.27 30.72 16.69
N ARG A 127 13.22 31.01 15.90
CA ARG A 127 12.93 32.37 15.43
C ARG A 127 12.62 33.30 16.60
N LYS A 128 11.79 32.88 17.56
CA LYS A 128 11.50 33.65 18.80
C LYS A 128 12.76 33.88 19.63
N MET A 129 13.62 32.88 19.74
CA MET A 129 14.90 32.97 20.45
C MET A 129 15.84 34.00 19.81
N LYS A 130 15.93 34.04 18.48
CA LYS A 130 16.71 35.08 17.76
C LYS A 130 16.17 36.50 18.01
N TRP A 131 14.85 36.66 18.12
CA TRP A 131 14.25 37.94 18.53
C TRP A 131 14.63 38.30 19.97
N ALA A 132 14.54 37.37 20.90
CA ALA A 132 14.97 37.57 22.29
C ALA A 132 16.46 37.95 22.38
N ASP A 133 17.33 37.30 21.58
CA ASP A 133 18.75 37.64 21.45
C ASP A 133 18.94 39.09 20.96
N GLY A 134 18.16 39.51 19.96
CA GLY A 134 18.17 40.89 19.46
C GLY A 134 17.83 41.92 20.54
N PHE A 135 16.76 41.68 21.32
CA PHE A 135 16.39 42.56 22.44
C PHE A 135 17.43 42.56 23.57
N LEU A 136 18.01 41.40 23.88
CA LEU A 136 19.06 41.26 24.90
C LEU A 136 20.31 42.04 24.48
N ILE A 137 20.81 41.82 23.27
CA ILE A 137 22.00 42.52 22.76
C ILE A 137 21.71 44.01 22.64
N GLY A 138 20.55 44.40 22.12
CA GLY A 138 20.14 45.79 22.00
C GLY A 138 20.07 46.53 23.34
N SER A 139 19.47 45.91 24.37
CA SER A 139 19.39 46.50 25.71
C SER A 139 20.77 46.63 26.38
N LEU A 140 21.67 45.66 26.18
CA LEU A 140 23.05 45.74 26.67
C LEU A 140 23.86 46.85 25.96
N LEU A 141 23.73 46.96 24.64
CA LEU A 141 24.40 48.02 23.86
C LEU A 141 23.86 49.41 24.25
N ALA A 142 22.55 49.55 24.43
CA ALA A 142 21.93 50.80 24.89
C ALA A 142 22.42 51.16 26.31
N THR A 143 22.51 50.17 27.20
CA THR A 143 23.07 50.37 28.55
C THR A 143 24.52 50.85 28.46
N ALA A 144 25.36 50.18 27.66
CA ALA A 144 26.75 50.58 27.48
C ALA A 144 26.89 51.99 26.88
N GLY A 145 26.04 52.35 25.91
CA GLY A 145 26.01 53.68 25.31
C GLY A 145 25.62 54.78 26.31
N ILE A 146 24.57 54.56 27.11
CA ILE A 146 24.15 55.49 28.17
C ILE A 146 25.25 55.61 29.23
N SER A 147 25.87 54.50 29.63
CA SER A 147 26.97 54.51 30.59
C SER A 147 28.19 55.25 30.06
N TYR A 148 28.56 55.07 28.78
CA TYR A 148 29.66 55.79 28.15
C TYR A 148 29.38 57.30 28.05
N TRP A 149 28.19 57.68 27.59
CA TRP A 149 27.78 59.08 27.55
C TRP A 149 27.72 59.71 28.96
N GLY A 150 27.19 58.98 29.93
CA GLY A 150 27.16 59.37 31.33
C GLY A 150 28.57 59.58 31.89
N PHE A 151 29.51 58.70 31.57
CA PHE A 151 30.91 58.82 31.96
C PHE A 151 31.57 60.07 31.36
N TYR A 152 31.47 60.25 30.04
CA TYR A 152 32.05 61.39 29.32
C TYR A 152 31.52 62.75 29.82
N THR A 153 30.24 62.82 30.18
CA THR A 153 29.59 64.06 30.64
C THR A 153 29.66 64.28 32.14
N SER A 154 30.38 63.45 32.89
CA SER A 154 30.52 63.58 34.36
C SER A 154 31.84 64.22 34.79
N PHE A 155 32.59 64.80 33.87
CA PHE A 155 33.78 65.59 34.18
C PHE A 155 33.40 67.07 34.37
N ASN A 156 33.99 67.72 35.39
CA ASN A 156 33.83 69.16 35.60
C ASN A 156 34.78 69.97 34.69
N ALA A 157 34.72 71.31 34.77
CA ALA A 157 35.59 72.21 33.98
C ALA A 157 37.10 72.07 34.28
N GLU A 158 37.46 71.49 35.43
CA GLU A 158 38.85 71.20 35.86
C GLU A 158 39.26 69.74 35.59
N ASN A 159 38.44 68.98 34.83
CA ASN A 159 38.62 67.55 34.56
C ASN A 159 38.54 66.62 35.79
N LEU A 160 37.92 67.06 36.89
CA LEU A 160 37.62 66.21 38.03
C LEU A 160 36.36 65.38 37.74
N PHE A 161 36.42 64.09 38.04
CA PHE A 161 35.31 63.17 37.85
C PHE A 161 34.27 63.32 38.96
N LEU A 162 33.03 63.64 38.58
CA LEU A 162 31.91 63.84 39.48
C LEU A 162 31.10 62.55 39.66
N TRP A 163 31.50 61.73 40.64
CA TRP A 163 30.85 60.45 40.96
C TRP A 163 29.32 60.55 41.13
N GLY A 164 28.83 61.59 41.81
CA GLY A 164 27.39 61.78 42.03
C GLY A 164 26.60 61.97 40.73
N GLN A 165 27.17 62.71 39.76
CA GLN A 165 26.52 62.91 38.47
C GLN A 165 26.54 61.64 37.61
N PHE A 166 27.66 60.90 37.65
CA PHE A 166 27.77 59.62 36.94
C PHE A 166 26.76 58.60 37.47
N VAL A 167 26.65 58.44 38.80
CA VAL A 167 25.71 57.50 39.42
C VAL A 167 24.26 57.90 39.12
N ALA A 168 23.91 59.19 39.21
CA ALA A 168 22.57 59.66 38.88
C ALA A 168 22.18 59.35 37.42
N LYS A 169 23.10 59.54 36.48
CA LYS A 169 22.90 59.21 35.06
C LYS A 169 22.90 57.69 34.81
N ALA A 170 23.68 56.92 35.55
CA ALA A 170 23.71 55.46 35.45
C ALA A 170 22.38 54.83 35.89
N THR A 171 21.65 55.43 36.84
CA THR A 171 20.30 54.97 37.22
C THR A 171 19.32 54.97 36.04
N ILE A 172 19.53 55.83 35.03
CA ILE A 172 18.71 55.88 33.81
C ILE A 172 18.79 54.57 33.01
N SER A 173 19.91 53.84 33.07
CA SER A 173 20.08 52.56 32.36
C SER A 173 19.58 51.34 33.15
N LEU A 174 19.19 51.51 34.42
CA LEU A 174 18.71 50.41 35.26
C LEU A 174 17.50 49.65 34.68
N PRO A 175 16.47 50.31 34.10
CA PRO A 175 15.37 49.61 33.44
C PRO A 175 15.83 48.73 32.25
N LEU A 176 16.88 49.14 31.53
CA LEU A 176 17.41 48.37 30.41
C LEU A 176 18.13 47.09 30.89
N LEU A 177 18.81 47.15 32.04
CA LEU A 177 19.39 45.97 32.66
C LEU A 177 18.31 44.96 33.12
N ILE A 178 17.18 45.45 33.63
CA ILE A 178 16.03 44.59 33.98
C ILE A 178 15.48 43.91 32.72
N VAL A 179 15.34 44.65 31.60
CA VAL A 179 14.92 44.07 30.32
C VAL A 179 15.92 43.01 29.85
N ALA A 180 17.23 43.29 29.91
CA ALA A 180 18.27 42.32 29.55
C ALA A 180 18.18 41.03 30.38
N TRP A 181 17.93 41.16 31.69
CA TRP A 181 17.75 40.03 32.59
C TRP A 181 16.51 39.19 32.26
N ILE A 182 15.35 39.83 32.05
CA ILE A 182 14.11 39.14 31.65
C ILE A 182 14.32 38.40 30.33
N LYS A 183 14.96 39.04 29.34
CA LYS A 183 15.25 38.42 28.04
C LYS A 183 16.26 37.28 28.14
N ALA A 184 17.23 37.35 29.05
CA ALA A 184 18.13 36.25 29.33
C ALA A 184 17.40 35.03 29.89
N LYS A 185 16.44 35.24 30.83
CA LYS A 185 15.58 34.16 31.34
C LYS A 185 14.72 33.56 30.23
N GLU A 186 14.02 34.40 29.48
CA GLU A 186 13.16 33.99 28.36
C GLU A 186 13.93 33.15 27.34
N ARG A 187 15.13 33.59 26.96
CA ARG A 187 16.02 32.85 26.06
C ARG A 187 16.36 31.46 26.59
N ALA A 188 16.65 31.33 27.88
CA ALA A 188 16.99 30.05 28.47
C ALA A 188 15.81 29.07 28.47
N TYR A 189 14.58 29.54 28.70
CA TYR A 189 13.36 28.74 28.54
C TYR A 189 13.15 28.32 27.08
N LEU A 190 13.25 29.27 26.14
CA LEU A 190 13.12 29.00 24.70
C LEU A 190 14.16 27.99 24.21
N PHE A 191 15.40 28.07 24.70
CA PHE A 191 16.45 27.12 24.35
C PHE A 191 16.10 25.69 24.76
N ARG A 192 15.64 25.48 26.01
CA ARG A 192 15.22 24.16 26.48
C ARG A 192 14.02 23.63 25.69
N MET A 193 13.04 24.49 25.41
CA MET A 193 11.85 24.10 24.64
C MET A 193 12.24 23.72 23.20
N ARG A 194 13.11 24.49 22.55
CA ARG A 194 13.65 24.17 21.22
C ARG A 194 14.33 22.80 21.22
N GLU A 195 15.14 22.51 22.23
CA GLU A 195 15.88 21.26 22.32
C GLU A 195 14.95 20.04 22.51
N ASP A 196 13.90 20.18 23.33
CA ASP A 196 12.87 19.14 23.48
C ASP A 196 12.17 18.82 22.16
N TYR A 197 11.76 19.86 21.40
CA TYR A 197 11.14 19.67 20.09
C TYR A 197 12.11 19.15 19.03
N ALA A 198 13.37 19.55 19.07
CA ALA A 198 14.42 19.01 18.19
C ALA A 198 14.66 17.52 18.48
N TYR A 199 14.69 17.12 19.76
CA TYR A 199 14.79 15.72 20.16
C TYR A 199 13.58 14.91 19.68
N LYS A 200 12.35 15.42 19.87
CA LYS A 200 11.12 14.77 19.38
C LYS A 200 11.11 14.62 17.86
N TYR A 201 11.62 15.61 17.12
CA TYR A 201 11.81 15.51 15.67
C TYR A 201 12.76 14.36 15.30
N SER A 202 13.95 14.31 15.91
CA SER A 202 14.92 13.24 15.65
C SER A 202 14.39 11.87 16.03
N ALA A 203 13.69 11.75 17.15
CA ALA A 203 13.07 10.50 17.60
C ALA A 203 11.97 10.02 16.65
N ALA A 204 11.11 10.93 16.14
CA ALA A 204 10.09 10.60 15.16
C ALA A 204 10.69 10.13 13.82
N MET A 205 11.77 10.78 13.36
CA MET A 205 12.50 10.35 12.15
C MET A 205 13.14 8.97 12.33
N ALA A 206 13.72 8.69 13.51
CA ALA A 206 14.31 7.39 13.82
C ALA A 206 13.24 6.28 13.94
N PHE A 207 12.07 6.59 14.51
CA PHE A 207 10.93 5.67 14.61
C PHE A 207 10.50 5.15 13.24
N GLU A 208 10.34 6.02 12.24
CA GLU A 208 9.99 5.58 10.88
C GLU A 208 11.07 4.67 10.27
N GLY A 209 12.35 4.96 10.53
CA GLY A 209 13.47 4.10 10.11
C GLY A 209 13.41 2.69 10.73
N TYR A 210 13.18 2.61 12.04
CA TYR A 210 13.08 1.33 12.75
C TYR A 210 11.79 0.57 12.42
N LYS A 211 10.66 1.27 12.30
CA LYS A 211 9.37 0.67 11.92
C LYS A 211 9.48 -0.04 10.58
N LYS A 212 10.16 0.56 9.59
CA LYS A 212 10.40 -0.06 8.29
C LYS A 212 11.23 -1.33 8.37
N GLN A 213 12.20 -1.41 9.28
CA GLN A 213 13.03 -2.61 9.49
C GLN A 213 12.33 -3.71 10.30
N ILE A 214 11.50 -3.33 11.27
CA ILE A 214 10.88 -4.27 12.22
C ILE A 214 9.57 -4.86 11.69
N GLN A 215 8.83 -4.15 10.83
CA GLN A 215 7.60 -4.66 10.18
C GLN A 215 7.80 -5.97 9.42
N GLU A 216 9.04 -6.30 9.02
CA GLU A 216 9.36 -7.50 8.26
C GLU A 216 9.80 -8.70 9.13
N GLN A 217 10.05 -8.51 10.44
CA GLN A 217 10.77 -9.51 11.25
C GLN A 217 10.06 -9.99 12.53
N ASP A 218 9.43 -9.11 13.32
CA ASP A 218 8.87 -9.51 14.63
C ASP A 218 7.74 -8.59 15.17
N PRO A 219 6.53 -9.14 15.40
CA PRO A 219 5.41 -8.41 16.03
C PRO A 219 5.69 -7.89 17.45
N GLU A 220 6.48 -8.59 18.28
CA GLU A 220 6.75 -8.15 19.66
C GLU A 220 7.64 -6.90 19.68
N LEU A 221 8.66 -6.87 18.82
CA LEU A 221 9.52 -5.68 18.64
C LEU A 221 8.73 -4.49 18.11
N GLN A 222 7.74 -4.71 17.24
CA GLN A 222 6.87 -3.64 16.76
C GLN A 222 6.06 -3.01 17.90
N GLN A 223 5.53 -3.83 18.81
CA GLN A 223 4.78 -3.35 19.98
C GLN A 223 5.68 -2.56 20.94
N GLN A 224 6.89 -3.03 21.20
CA GLN A 224 7.87 -2.31 22.02
C GLN A 224 8.26 -0.96 21.41
N LEU A 225 8.50 -0.93 20.08
CA LEU A 225 8.81 0.31 19.36
C LEU A 225 7.68 1.33 19.48
N LEU A 226 6.43 0.89 19.32
CA LEU A 226 5.26 1.75 19.46
C LEU A 226 5.12 2.31 20.88
N GLN A 227 5.35 1.49 21.90
CA GLN A 227 5.32 1.93 23.31
C GLN A 227 6.39 3.00 23.58
N ILE A 228 7.63 2.76 23.13
CA ILE A 228 8.74 3.71 23.27
C ILE A 228 8.41 5.04 22.55
N ALA A 229 7.77 4.97 21.38
CA ALA A 229 7.36 6.17 20.64
C ALA A 229 6.29 6.96 21.40
N ILE A 230 5.27 6.29 21.94
CA ILE A 230 4.22 6.93 22.75
C ILE A 230 4.84 7.59 23.99
N ASP A 231 5.73 6.89 24.70
CA ASP A 231 6.32 7.38 25.94
C ASP A 231 7.27 8.57 25.74
N ASN A 232 7.92 8.68 24.58
CA ASN A 232 8.87 9.75 24.30
C ASN A 232 8.26 10.92 23.52
N LEU A 233 7.38 10.64 22.55
CA LEU A 233 6.75 11.67 21.71
C LEU A 233 5.48 12.24 22.35
N GLY A 234 4.78 11.45 23.19
CA GLY A 234 3.53 11.84 23.85
C GLY A 234 3.70 12.67 25.13
N LYS A 235 4.93 12.82 25.66
CA LYS A 235 5.19 13.60 26.87
C LYS A 235 4.95 15.09 26.64
N ASN A 236 4.17 15.69 27.55
CA ASN A 236 3.82 17.10 27.51
C ASN A 236 5.09 17.99 27.65
N PRO A 237 5.27 19.01 26.79
CA PRO A 237 6.40 19.94 26.85
C PRO A 237 6.48 20.79 28.13
N THR A 238 5.47 20.77 29.01
CA THR A 238 5.49 21.54 30.27
C THR A 238 6.63 21.17 31.22
N SER A 239 7.20 19.97 31.09
CA SER A 239 8.35 19.52 31.90
C SER A 239 9.60 20.41 31.77
N VAL A 240 9.69 21.19 30.69
CA VAL A 240 10.74 22.19 30.47
C VAL A 240 10.72 23.31 31.54
N PHE A 241 9.55 23.57 32.14
CA PHE A 241 9.33 24.62 33.14
C PHE A 241 9.48 24.14 34.58
N ASP A 242 9.52 22.82 34.82
CA ASP A 242 9.52 22.23 36.18
C ASP A 242 10.84 22.47 36.94
N LYS A 243 11.92 22.82 36.25
CA LYS A 243 13.21 23.16 36.86
C LYS A 243 13.47 24.67 36.80
N GLU A 244 13.51 25.30 37.97
CA GLU A 244 13.86 26.72 38.09
C GLU A 244 15.16 27.05 37.35
N LEU A 245 15.12 28.12 36.58
CA LEU A 245 16.27 28.63 35.85
C LEU A 245 17.08 29.55 36.77
N GLN A 246 18.18 29.02 37.30
CA GLN A 246 19.29 29.80 37.86
C GLN A 246 19.83 30.69 36.75
N SER A 247 19.40 31.95 36.70
CA SER A 247 19.49 32.75 35.48
C SER A 247 20.54 33.85 35.56
N THR A 248 21.09 34.11 36.76
CA THR A 248 22.18 35.08 36.90
C THR A 248 23.23 34.68 37.95
N PRO A 249 24.52 35.02 37.73
CA PRO A 249 25.58 34.85 38.72
C PRO A 249 25.25 35.49 40.07
N LEU A 250 24.56 36.63 40.08
CA LEU A 250 24.10 37.30 41.30
C LEU A 250 23.07 36.48 42.07
N GLU A 251 22.16 35.79 41.38
CA GLU A 251 21.15 34.93 41.99
C GLU A 251 21.82 33.75 42.70
N THR A 252 22.79 33.12 42.04
CA THR A 252 23.61 32.03 42.62
C THR A 252 24.46 32.51 43.80
N ILE A 253 24.98 33.75 43.74
CA ILE A 253 25.73 34.36 44.86
C ILE A 253 24.78 34.68 46.03
N ILE A 254 23.62 35.29 45.78
CA ILE A 254 22.64 35.65 46.81
C ILE A 254 22.09 34.39 47.49
N GLU A 255 21.74 33.35 46.73
CA GLU A 255 21.35 32.05 47.30
C GLU A 255 22.50 31.36 48.02
N GLY A 256 23.71 31.41 47.47
CA GLY A 256 24.89 30.82 48.09
C GLY A 256 25.24 31.48 49.43
N VAL A 257 25.04 32.80 49.54
CA VAL A 257 25.19 33.58 50.77
C VAL A 257 24.04 33.29 51.72
N GLY A 258 22.78 33.27 51.25
CA GLY A 258 21.60 32.93 52.04
C GLY A 258 21.70 31.54 52.68
N LYS A 259 22.03 30.52 51.89
CA LYS A 259 22.22 29.14 52.39
C LYS A 259 23.34 29.03 53.43
N ARG A 260 24.40 29.82 53.32
CA ARG A 260 25.50 29.84 54.30
C ARG A 260 25.10 30.57 55.59
N ILE A 261 24.29 31.61 55.50
CA ILE A 261 23.74 32.33 56.65
C ILE A 261 22.73 31.44 57.39
N ASP A 262 21.82 30.77 56.68
CA ASP A 262 20.86 29.84 57.26
C ASP A 262 21.55 28.67 57.96
N GLN A 263 22.63 28.14 57.36
CA GLN A 263 23.46 27.10 57.98
C GLN A 263 24.23 27.60 59.21
N ALA A 264 24.59 28.88 59.27
CA ALA A 264 25.25 29.47 60.44
C ALA A 264 24.26 29.76 61.58
N ILE A 265 23.02 30.14 61.24
CA ILE A 265 21.93 30.39 62.20
C ILE A 265 21.39 29.06 62.76
N ALA A 266 21.28 28.01 61.94
CA ALA A 266 20.83 26.69 62.37
C ALA A 266 21.85 25.90 63.22
N LYS A 267 23.08 26.42 63.38
CA LYS A 267 24.18 25.78 64.12
C LYS A 267 24.53 26.49 65.42
N ASN A 268 23.77 27.54 65.78
CA ASN A 268 23.75 28.23 67.08
C ASN A 268 22.42 27.92 67.78
#